data_AF-A0AAD7XWA9-F1
#
_entry.id   AF-A0AAD7XWA9-F1
#
_cell.length_a   1.000
_cell.length_b   1.000
_cell.length_c   1.000
_cell.angle_alpha   90.00
_cell.angle_beta   90.00
_cell.angle_gamma   90.00
#
_symmetry.space_group_name_H-M   'P 1'
#
loop_
_entity.id
_entity.type
_entity.pdbx_description
1 polymer ?
#
loop_
_entity_poly.entity_id
_entity_poly.type
_entity_poly.pdbx_seq_one_letter_code
_entity_poly.pdbx_strand_id
1 'polypeptide(L)'
;MQASTLSTYRHLLREVNRQFAKSNDVFPKQLKTIYRENQGVTDPERIMSLNRNAENVLTYLKSSRQHKELRDRYTAIVMEQKKKLEMTAKRVGLELPKEYDPQTVAQDRVMNAFHKQ
;
A
#
# COMPACT_ATOMS: atom_id res chain seq x y z
N MET A 1 -26.39 1.00 -3.57
CA MET A 1 -26.57 -0.37 -4.07
C MET A 1 -26.21 -1.33 -2.95
N GLN A 2 -27.12 -2.17 -2.46
CA GLN A 2 -26.74 -3.22 -1.52
C GLN A 2 -25.98 -4.30 -2.31
N ALA A 3 -24.66 -4.41 -2.12
CA ALA A 3 -23.91 -5.51 -2.71
C ALA A 3 -24.36 -6.83 -2.05
N SER A 4 -24.61 -7.84 -2.88
CA SER A 4 -24.88 -9.19 -2.37
C SER A 4 -23.67 -9.68 -1.56
N THR A 5 -23.88 -10.09 -0.29
CA THR A 5 -22.82 -10.61 0.59
C THR A 5 -21.94 -11.68 -0.11
N LEU A 6 -22.57 -12.53 -0.92
CA LEU A 6 -21.88 -13.56 -1.70
C LEU A 6 -21.01 -13.00 -2.82
N SER A 7 -21.43 -11.92 -3.48
CA SER A 7 -20.64 -11.30 -4.53
C SER A 7 -19.40 -10.63 -3.92
N THR A 8 -19.55 -9.88 -2.82
CA THR A 8 -18.42 -9.24 -2.12
C THR A 8 -17.43 -10.28 -1.60
N TYR A 9 -17.93 -11.36 -0.98
CA TYR A 9 -17.10 -12.48 -0.54
C TYR A 9 -16.28 -13.12 -1.67
N ARG A 10 -16.92 -13.41 -2.81
CA ARG A 10 -16.22 -14.01 -3.97
C ARG A 10 -15.15 -13.09 -4.53
N HIS A 11 -15.41 -11.78 -4.59
CA HIS A 11 -14.41 -10.81 -5.03
C HIS A 11 -13.23 -10.74 -4.06
N LEU A 12 -13.50 -10.73 -2.75
CA LEU A 12 -12.47 -10.68 -1.72
C LEU A 12 -11.59 -11.93 -1.76
N LEU A 13 -12.19 -13.12 -1.86
CA LEU A 13 -11.43 -14.37 -2.02
C LEU A 13 -10.55 -14.37 -3.27
N ARG A 14 -11.07 -13.90 -4.42
CA ARG A 14 -10.29 -13.82 -5.66
C ARG A 14 -9.10 -12.88 -5.51
N GLU A 15 -9.30 -11.74 -4.86
CA GLU A 15 -8.27 -10.74 -4.64
C GLU A 15 -7.19 -11.24 -3.67
N VAL A 16 -7.60 -11.85 -2.56
CA VAL A 16 -6.67 -12.47 -1.59
C VAL A 16 -5.89 -13.60 -2.22
N ASN A 17 -6.54 -14.50 -2.98
CA ASN A 17 -5.84 -15.57 -3.68
C ASN A 17 -4.85 -15.02 -4.71
N ARG A 18 -5.22 -13.96 -5.43
CA ARG A 18 -4.31 -13.34 -6.40
C ARG A 18 -3.04 -12.78 -5.76
N GLN A 19 -3.15 -12.18 -4.58
CA GLN A 19 -2.01 -11.54 -3.91
C GLN A 19 -1.21 -12.50 -3.01
N PHE A 20 -1.88 -13.46 -2.36
CA PHE A 20 -1.29 -14.24 -1.28
C PHE A 20 -1.20 -15.75 -1.54
N ALA A 21 -1.91 -16.31 -2.54
CA ALA A 21 -1.97 -17.78 -2.70
C ALA A 21 -0.61 -18.46 -2.92
N LYS A 22 0.36 -17.74 -3.49
CA LYS A 22 1.72 -18.28 -3.70
C LYS A 22 2.61 -18.21 -2.46
N SER A 23 2.30 -17.31 -1.52
CA SER A 23 3.17 -17.00 -0.38
C SER A 23 2.66 -17.61 0.93
N ASN A 24 1.36 -17.55 1.20
CA ASN A 24 0.78 -17.99 2.47
C ASN A 24 -0.73 -18.30 2.33
N ASP A 25 -1.13 -19.54 2.60
CA ASP A 25 -2.54 -19.98 2.59
C ASP A 25 -3.31 -19.61 3.88
N VAL A 26 -2.68 -18.88 4.80
CA VAL A 26 -3.29 -18.44 6.06
C VAL A 26 -4.42 -17.44 5.80
N PHE A 27 -4.21 -16.48 4.88
CA PHE A 27 -5.19 -15.41 4.63
C PHE A 27 -6.51 -15.92 4.03
N PRO A 28 -6.52 -16.76 2.97
CA PRO A 28 -7.76 -17.35 2.46
C PRO A 28 -8.50 -18.19 3.52
N LYS A 29 -7.77 -18.91 4.39
CA LYS A 29 -8.35 -19.70 5.47
C LYS A 29 -9.01 -18.81 6.52
N GLN A 30 -8.31 -17.80 7.02
CA GLN A 30 -8.86 -16.84 7.98
C GLN A 30 -10.11 -16.14 7.45
N LEU A 31 -10.08 -15.72 6.17
CA LEU A 31 -11.25 -15.10 5.55
C LEU A 31 -12.47 -16.03 5.54
N LYS A 32 -12.27 -17.31 5.19
CA LYS A 32 -13.34 -18.32 5.22
C LYS A 32 -13.88 -18.50 6.65
N THR A 33 -13.00 -18.53 7.65
CA THR A 33 -13.39 -18.65 9.06
C THR A 33 -14.25 -17.47 9.50
N ILE A 34 -13.83 -16.22 9.22
CA ILE A 34 -14.60 -15.02 9.57
C ILE A 34 -16.00 -15.06 8.95
N TYR A 35 -16.11 -15.44 7.67
CA TYR A 35 -17.43 -15.53 7.01
C TYR A 35 -18.29 -16.65 7.60
N ARG A 36 -17.70 -17.77 8.04
CA ARG A 36 -18.42 -18.87 8.72
C ARG A 36 -18.92 -18.47 10.10
N GLU A 37 -18.09 -17.80 10.89
CA GLU A 37 -18.46 -17.30 12.23
C GLU A 37 -19.62 -16.31 12.16
N ASN A 38 -19.70 -15.49 11.11
CA ASN A 38 -20.76 -14.50 10.93
C ASN A 38 -21.98 -15.04 10.16
N GLN A 39 -22.08 -16.35 9.87
CA GLN A 39 -23.25 -16.91 9.16
C GLN A 39 -24.56 -16.83 9.97
N GLY A 40 -24.47 -16.88 11.30
CA GLY A 40 -25.62 -16.84 12.20
C GLY A 40 -26.13 -15.45 12.53
N VAL A 41 -25.57 -14.39 11.93
CA VAL A 41 -25.99 -13.01 12.21
C VAL A 41 -27.28 -12.72 11.45
N THR A 42 -28.37 -12.49 12.20
CA THR A 42 -29.69 -12.19 11.63
C THR A 42 -30.00 -10.69 11.64
N ASP A 43 -29.28 -9.90 12.44
CA ASP A 43 -29.48 -8.45 12.58
C ASP A 43 -29.12 -7.69 11.29
N PRO A 44 -30.09 -7.00 10.64
CA PRO A 44 -29.86 -6.28 9.38
C PRO A 44 -28.78 -5.20 9.46
N GLU A 45 -28.73 -4.43 10.55
CA GLU A 45 -27.74 -3.35 10.70
C GLU A 45 -26.33 -3.92 10.80
N ARG A 46 -26.19 -5.01 11.57
CA ARG A 46 -24.92 -5.71 11.70
C ARG A 46 -24.47 -6.28 10.36
N ILE A 47 -25.35 -6.91 9.59
CA ILE A 47 -25.04 -7.43 8.24
C ILE A 47 -24.56 -6.31 7.32
N MET A 48 -25.24 -5.16 7.32
CA MET A 48 -24.82 -3.99 6.54
C MET A 48 -23.43 -3.50 6.95
N SER A 49 -23.15 -3.41 8.25
CA SER A 49 -21.83 -2.98 8.75
C SER A 49 -20.70 -3.94 8.31
N LEU A 50 -20.95 -5.26 8.37
CA LEU A 50 -20.00 -6.29 7.97
C LEU A 50 -19.74 -6.25 6.46
N ASN A 51 -20.78 -6.10 5.66
CA ASN A 51 -20.66 -5.96 4.21
C ASN A 51 -19.86 -4.71 3.82
N ARG A 52 -20.12 -3.57 4.48
CA ARG A 52 -19.36 -2.34 4.26
C ARG A 52 -17.88 -2.51 4.61
N ASN A 53 -17.59 -3.19 5.72
CA ASN A 53 -16.21 -3.50 6.10
C ASN A 53 -15.52 -4.39 5.06
N ALA A 54 -16.20 -5.42 4.56
CA ALA A 54 -15.68 -6.27 3.51
C ALA A 54 -15.38 -5.49 2.21
N GLU A 55 -16.25 -4.55 1.82
CA GLU A 55 -16.02 -3.67 0.68
C GLU A 55 -14.82 -2.73 0.87
N ASN A 56 -14.66 -2.17 2.06
CA ASN A 56 -13.51 -1.33 2.39
C ASN A 56 -12.21 -2.11 2.27
N VAL A 57 -12.17 -3.34 2.82
CA VAL A 57 -11.02 -4.24 2.71
C VAL A 57 -10.74 -4.61 1.26
N LEU A 58 -11.76 -4.94 0.48
CA LEU A 58 -11.61 -5.24 -0.95
C LEU A 58 -11.02 -4.05 -1.72
N THR A 59 -11.47 -2.84 -1.41
CA THR A 59 -10.99 -1.60 -2.03
C THR A 59 -9.51 -1.36 -1.68
N TYR A 60 -9.16 -1.53 -0.40
CA TYR A 60 -7.78 -1.41 0.07
C TYR A 60 -6.85 -2.44 -0.60
N LEU A 61 -7.26 -3.71 -0.69
CA LEU A 61 -6.43 -4.74 -1.32
C LEU A 61 -6.19 -4.44 -2.80
N LYS A 62 -7.23 -3.99 -3.52
CA LYS A 62 -7.10 -3.60 -4.93
C LYS A 62 -6.16 -2.40 -5.09
N SER A 63 -6.30 -1.37 -4.27
CA SER A 63 -5.46 -0.17 -4.36
C SER A 63 -4.01 -0.48 -4.00
N SER A 64 -3.76 -1.32 -3.00
CA SER A 64 -2.41 -1.80 -2.65
C SER A 64 -1.73 -2.50 -3.83
N ARG A 65 -2.42 -3.42 -4.50
CA ARG A 65 -1.90 -4.12 -5.68
C ARG A 65 -1.60 -3.14 -6.82
N GLN A 66 -2.55 -2.27 -7.14
CA GLN A 66 -2.38 -1.27 -8.20
C GLN A 66 -1.23 -0.31 -7.90
N HIS A 67 -1.10 0.14 -6.65
CA HIS A 67 0.01 0.97 -6.21
C HIS A 67 1.36 0.26 -6.41
N LYS A 68 1.45 -1.03 -6.06
CA LYS A 68 2.65 -1.83 -6.31
C LYS A 68 2.96 -1.91 -7.81
N GLU A 69 1.98 -2.23 -8.65
CA GLU A 69 2.15 -2.32 -10.11
C GLU A 69 2.60 -0.98 -10.72
N LEU A 70 2.01 0.13 -10.28
CA LEU A 70 2.38 1.48 -10.73
C LEU A 70 3.81 1.80 -10.29
N ARG A 71 4.15 1.55 -9.02
CA ARG A 71 5.49 1.76 -8.50
C ARG A 71 6.51 0.97 -9.31
N ASP A 72 6.28 -0.32 -9.53
CA ASP A 72 7.21 -1.17 -10.28
C ASP A 72 7.40 -0.66 -11.73
N ARG A 73 6.31 -0.22 -12.39
CA ARG A 73 6.35 0.32 -13.75
C ARG A 73 7.12 1.63 -13.87
N TYR A 74 6.85 2.57 -12.96
CA TYR A 74 7.37 3.94 -13.09
C TYR A 74 8.71 4.14 -12.39
N THR A 75 9.10 3.28 -11.44
CA THR A 75 10.38 3.43 -10.73
C THR A 75 11.57 3.39 -11.69
N ALA A 76 11.59 2.48 -12.67
CA ALA A 76 12.69 2.38 -13.63
C ALA A 76 12.89 3.68 -14.44
N ILE A 77 11.78 4.25 -14.94
CA ILE A 77 11.79 5.50 -15.72
C ILE A 77 12.32 6.66 -14.87
N VAL A 78 11.83 6.78 -13.63
CA VAL A 78 12.25 7.85 -12.72
C VAL A 78 13.74 7.71 -12.34
N MET A 79 14.20 6.49 -12.08
CA MET A 79 15.61 6.24 -11.74
C MET A 79 16.54 6.51 -12.93
N GLU A 80 16.13 6.15 -14.15
CA GLU A 80 16.90 6.46 -15.37
C GLU A 80 17.01 7.97 -15.60
N GLN A 81 15.90 8.71 -15.44
CA GLN A 81 15.90 10.16 -15.56
C GLN A 81 16.80 10.83 -14.52
N LYS A 82 16.76 10.37 -13.26
CA LYS A 82 17.64 10.85 -12.19
C LYS A 82 19.12 10.61 -12.52
N LYS A 83 19.46 9.41 -13.02
CA LYS A 83 20.82 9.07 -13.45
C LYS A 83 21.29 9.95 -14.63
N LYS A 84 20.41 10.23 -15.59
CA LYS A 84 20.72 11.13 -16.71
C LYS A 84 21.03 12.54 -16.23
N LEU A 85 20.22 13.08 -15.31
CA LEU A 85 20.46 14.40 -14.73
C LEU A 85 21.81 14.48 -14.01
N GLU A 86 22.15 13.45 -13.24
CA GLU A 86 23.44 13.36 -12.53
C GLU A 86 24.62 13.34 -13.51
N MET A 87 24.53 12.53 -14.59
CA MET A 87 25.56 12.47 -15.63
C MET A 87 25.73 13.82 -16.34
N THR A 88 24.63 14.52 -16.62
CA THR A 88 24.70 15.85 -17.26
C THR A 88 25.29 16.92 -16.34
N ALA A 89 24.99 16.88 -15.03
CA ALA A 89 25.60 17.78 -14.06
C ALA A 89 27.11 17.53 -13.95
N LYS A 90 27.53 16.27 -13.83
CA LYS A 90 28.95 15.90 -13.76
C LYS A 90 29.73 16.31 -15.01
N ARG A 91 29.09 16.27 -16.19
CA ARG A 91 29.72 16.70 -17.45
C ARG A 91 30.16 18.17 -17.43
N VAL A 92 29.48 19.01 -16.67
CA VAL A 92 29.81 20.44 -16.50
C VAL A 92 30.54 20.72 -15.18
N GLY A 93 31.00 19.68 -14.46
CA GLY A 93 31.66 19.82 -13.17
C GLY A 93 30.73 20.26 -12.03
N LEU A 94 29.41 20.12 -12.20
CA LEU A 94 28.41 20.44 -11.18
C LEU A 94 27.86 19.17 -10.52
N GLU A 95 27.38 19.30 -9.30
CA GLU A 95 26.64 18.26 -8.58
C GLU A 95 25.17 18.62 -8.46
N LEU A 96 24.30 17.61 -8.36
CA LEU A 96 22.87 17.85 -8.10
C LEU A 96 22.68 18.40 -6.68
N PRO A 97 21.74 19.33 -6.47
CA PRO A 97 21.38 19.80 -5.14
C PRO A 97 20.97 18.63 -4.23
N LYS A 98 21.34 18.70 -2.94
CA LYS A 98 20.92 17.72 -1.95
C LYS A 98 19.39 17.72 -1.87
N GLU A 99 18.77 16.57 -2.12
CA GLU A 99 17.32 16.39 -1.95
C GLU A 99 16.96 16.59 -0.48
N TYR A 100 15.81 17.21 -0.24
CA TYR A 100 15.30 17.40 1.12
C TYR A 100 14.97 16.03 1.74
N ASP A 101 15.71 15.68 2.79
CA ASP A 101 15.40 14.53 3.63
C ASP A 101 14.92 15.01 5.00
N PRO A 102 13.65 14.75 5.39
CA PRO A 102 13.10 15.16 6.67
C PRO A 102 13.87 14.57 7.87
N GLN A 103 14.57 13.44 7.72
CA GLN A 103 15.39 12.85 8.79
C GLN A 103 16.72 13.61 8.97
N THR A 104 17.36 14.02 7.88
CA THR A 104 18.63 14.75 7.89
C THR A 104 18.48 16.15 8.51
N VAL A 105 17.38 16.85 8.23
CA VAL A 105 17.12 18.19 8.80
C VAL A 105 16.91 18.15 10.33
N ALA A 106 16.37 17.05 10.86
CA ALA A 106 16.25 16.87 12.30
C ALA A 106 17.63 16.72 12.97
N GLN A 107 18.55 15.99 12.34
CA GLN A 107 19.92 15.80 12.84
C GLN A 107 20.73 17.10 12.79
N ASP A 108 20.64 17.86 11.71
CA ASP A 108 21.36 19.15 11.58
C ASP A 108 20.88 20.20 12.59
N ARG A 109 19.58 20.23 12.92
CA ARG A 109 19.03 21.12 13.96
C ARG A 109 19.54 20.76 15.34
N VAL A 110 19.63 19.47 15.64
CA VAL A 110 20.13 18.95 16.92
C VAL A 110 21.63 19.25 17.05
N MET A 111 22.43 18.99 16.01
CA MET A 111 23.85 19.30 16.00
C MET A 111 24.11 20.81 16.14
N ASN A 112 23.38 21.67 15.44
CA ASN A 112 23.54 23.12 15.55
C ASN A 112 23.13 23.70 16.92
N ALA A 113 22.29 23.00 17.69
CA ALA A 113 21.91 23.41 19.05
C ALA A 113 23.03 23.14 20.07
N PHE A 114 23.85 22.10 19.86
CA PHE A 114 24.94 21.71 20.77
C PHE A 114 26.26 22.49 20.56
N HIS A 115 26.45 23.13 19.41
CA HIS A 115 27.65 23.92 19.10
C HIS A 115 27.54 25.41 19.47
N LYS A 116 26.45 25.82 20.13
CA LYS A 116 26.16 27.23 20.50
C LYS A 116 26.33 27.55 21.99
N GLN A 117 27.07 26.73 22.74
CA GLN A 117 27.45 26.99 24.14
C GLN A 117 28.89 27.46 24.25
#